data_AF-A0A9C9F7M4-F1
#
_entry.id   AF-A0A9C9F7M4-F1
#
_cell.length_a   1.000
_cell.length_b   1.000
_cell.length_c   1.000
_cell.angle_alpha   90.00
_cell.angle_beta   90.00
_cell.angle_gamma   90.00
#
_symmetry.space_group_name_H-M   'P 1'
#
loop_
_entity.id
_entity.type
_entity.pdbx_description
1 polymer ?
#
loop_
_entity_poly.entity_id
_entity_poly.type
_entity_poly.pdbx_seq_one_letter_code
_entity_poly.pdbx_strand_id
1 'polypeptide(L)'
;MGFKVIHEKKPSYSGVAMAAIVLLSIILLGTGIIFAYLLISGRGNDYIMGTLMALEFLIAGIEVVIFARYFIAFREVSEDREEELLW
;
A
#
# COMPACT_ATOMS: atom_id res chain seq x y z
N MET A 1 17.64 -13.50 21.74
CA MET A 1 16.61 -12.52 21.33
C MET A 1 15.26 -13.20 21.31
N GLY A 2 14.43 -12.90 22.31
CA GLY A 2 13.05 -13.38 22.43
C GLY A 2 12.08 -12.25 22.14
N PHE A 3 11.11 -12.50 21.26
CA PHE A 3 10.03 -11.57 20.98
C PHE A 3 8.83 -11.93 21.83
N LYS A 4 8.40 -11.03 22.73
CA LYS A 4 7.17 -11.24 23.52
C LYS A 4 6.00 -10.58 22.79
N VAL A 5 5.04 -11.40 22.36
CA VAL A 5 3.81 -10.90 21.71
C VAL A 5 2.92 -10.28 22.79
N ILE A 6 2.72 -8.97 22.74
CA ILE A 6 1.90 -8.24 23.72
C ILE A 6 0.43 -8.27 23.29
N HIS A 7 0.18 -8.15 21.99
CA HIS A 7 -1.16 -8.13 21.43
C HIS A 7 -1.16 -8.68 20.00
N GLU A 8 -2.10 -9.58 19.70
CA GLU A 8 -2.33 -10.07 18.33
C GLU A 8 -3.73 -9.64 17.89
N LYS A 9 -3.79 -8.64 17.00
CA LYS A 9 -5.07 -8.24 16.41
C LYS A 9 -5.28 -9.05 15.14
N LYS A 10 -6.23 -9.98 15.18
CA LYS A 10 -6.61 -10.76 14.00
C LYS A 10 -7.13 -9.84 12.89
N PRO A 11 -6.77 -10.12 11.63
CA PRO A 11 -7.26 -9.33 10.50
C PRO A 11 -8.79 -9.41 10.44
N SER A 12 -9.42 -8.27 10.18
CA SER A 12 -10.87 -8.20 9.95
C SER A 12 -11.10 -8.17 8.45
N TYR A 13 -11.35 -9.34 7.88
CA TYR A 13 -11.64 -9.48 6.46
C TYR A 13 -12.95 -8.76 6.13
N SER A 14 -12.85 -7.57 5.54
CA SER A 14 -13.99 -6.76 5.11
C SER A 14 -14.21 -6.93 3.61
N GLY A 15 -15.39 -7.43 3.22
CA GLY A 15 -15.78 -7.53 1.81
C GLY A 15 -15.78 -6.18 1.09
N VAL A 16 -16.09 -5.09 1.80
CA VAL A 16 -16.02 -3.72 1.27
C VAL A 16 -14.58 -3.32 0.97
N ALA A 17 -13.64 -3.64 1.87
CA ALA A 17 -12.22 -3.36 1.65
C ALA A 17 -11.67 -4.15 0.45
N MET A 18 -12.10 -5.41 0.30
CA MET A 18 -11.71 -6.24 -0.85
C MET A 18 -12.24 -5.65 -2.17
N ALA A 19 -13.52 -5.27 -2.22
CA ALA A 19 -14.11 -4.64 -3.40
C ALA A 19 -13.42 -3.31 -3.74
N ALA A 20 -13.07 -2.50 -2.74
CA ALA A 20 -12.33 -1.26 -2.92
C ALA A 20 -10.95 -1.50 -3.52
N ILE A 21 -10.19 -2.48 -3.02
CA ILE A 21 -8.88 -2.85 -3.59
C ILE A 21 -9.04 -3.28 -5.05
N VAL A 22 -9.97 -4.19 -5.36
CA VAL A 22 -10.17 -4.65 -6.75
C VAL A 22 -10.51 -3.49 -7.68
N LEU A 23 -11.38 -2.56 -7.25
CA LEU A 23 -11.73 -1.39 -8.03
C LEU A 23 -10.54 -0.46 -8.25
N LEU A 24 -9.76 -0.17 -7.19
CA LEU A 24 -8.57 0.66 -7.28
C LEU A 24 -7.52 0.03 -8.19
N SER A 25 -7.35 -1.29 -8.16
CA SER A 25 -6.39 -2.01 -9.00
C SER A 25 -6.78 -1.92 -10.49
N ILE A 26 -8.07 -2.00 -10.81
CA ILE A 26 -8.57 -1.81 -12.19
C ILE A 26 -8.28 -0.38 -12.66
N ILE A 27 -8.53 0.62 -11.80
CA ILE A 27 -8.25 2.02 -12.11
C ILE A 27 -6.75 2.22 -12.36
N LEU A 28 -5.90 1.69 -11.47
CA LEU A 28 -4.44 1.78 -11.57
C LEU A 28 -3.92 1.16 -12.88
N LEU A 29 -4.45 0.00 -13.26
CA LEU A 29 -4.10 -0.64 -14.52
C LEU A 29 -4.56 0.18 -15.73
N GLY A 30 -5.77 0.75 -15.68
CA GLY A 30 -6.29 1.63 -16.71
C GLY A 30 -5.45 2.91 -16.88
N THR A 31 -5.09 3.56 -15.77
CA THR A 31 -4.23 4.76 -15.80
C THR A 31 -2.84 4.43 -16.32
N GLY A 32 -2.27 3.29 -15.94
CA GLY A 32 -0.96 2.84 -16.43
C GLY A 32 -0.95 2.61 -17.94
N ILE A 33 -2.02 2.05 -18.50
CA ILE A 33 -2.18 1.90 -19.96
C ILE A 33 -2.23 3.26 -20.64
N ILE A 34 -3.01 4.21 -20.09
CA ILE A 34 -3.12 5.57 -20.64
C ILE A 34 -1.77 6.29 -20.56
N PHE A 35 -1.07 6.18 -19.44
CA PHE A 35 0.26 6.75 -19.24
C PHE A 35 1.24 6.20 -20.29
N ALA A 36 1.31 4.87 -20.44
CA ALA A 36 2.16 4.22 -21.43
C ALA A 36 1.82 4.66 -22.85
N TYR A 37 0.53 4.75 -23.19
CA TYR A 37 0.08 5.23 -24.49
C TYR A 37 0.53 6.68 -24.75
N LEU A 38 0.33 7.59 -23.79
CA LEU A 38 0.74 8.99 -23.93
C LEU A 38 2.25 9.15 -24.05
N LEU A 39 3.01 8.34 -23.31
CA LEU A 39 4.48 8.30 -23.39
C LEU A 39 4.96 7.84 -24.76
N ILE A 40 4.46 6.70 -25.24
CA ILE A 40 4.90 6.08 -26.50
C ILE A 40 4.44 6.91 -27.71
N SER A 41 3.23 7.44 -27.67
CA SER A 41 2.68 8.25 -28.78
C SER A 41 3.27 9.66 -28.86
N GLY A 42 4.07 10.08 -27.87
CA GLY A 42 4.61 11.44 -27.78
C GLY A 42 3.53 12.52 -27.58
N ARG A 43 2.32 12.12 -27.20
CA ARG A 43 1.18 13.03 -26.95
C ARG A 43 1.08 13.49 -25.50
N GLY A 44 1.84 12.86 -24.60
CA GLY A 44 1.92 13.26 -23.20
C GLY A 44 2.81 14.50 -23.02
N ASN A 45 2.25 15.55 -22.42
CA ASN A 45 3.04 16.68 -21.90
C ASN A 45 3.46 16.39 -20.45
N ASP A 46 4.60 16.93 -20.01
CA ASP A 46 5.21 16.69 -18.69
C ASP A 46 4.25 16.91 -17.53
N TYR A 47 3.41 17.95 -17.61
CA TYR A 47 2.40 18.21 -16.58
C TYR A 47 1.39 17.07 -16.45
N ILE A 48 0.87 16.57 -17.57
CA ILE A 48 -0.11 15.47 -17.60
C ILE A 48 0.56 14.17 -17.14
N MET A 49 1.77 13.90 -17.65
CA MET A 49 2.53 12.71 -17.30
C MET A 49 2.88 12.68 -15.81
N GLY A 50 3.37 13.78 -15.26
CA GLY A 50 3.67 13.91 -13.83
C GLY A 50 2.42 13.78 -12.96
N THR A 51 1.29 14.34 -13.39
CA THR A 51 0.01 14.22 -12.66
C THR A 51 -0.49 12.78 -12.64
N LEU A 52 -0.44 12.08 -13.78
CA LEU A 52 -0.82 10.67 -13.87
C LEU A 52 0.07 9.79 -13.00
N MET A 53 1.38 9.99 -13.06
CA MET A 53 2.34 9.25 -12.24
C MET A 53 2.10 9.47 -10.73
N ALA A 54 1.87 10.71 -10.31
CA ALA A 54 1.56 11.01 -8.91
C ALA A 54 0.24 10.37 -8.45
N LEU A 55 -0.78 10.35 -9.32
CA LEU A 55 -2.06 9.70 -9.05
C LEU A 55 -1.90 8.18 -8.90
N GLU A 56 -1.10 7.54 -9.74
CA GLU A 56 -0.79 6.11 -9.66
C GLU A 56 -0.15 5.76 -8.31
N PHE A 57 0.88 6.52 -7.90
CA PHE A 57 1.52 6.29 -6.59
C PHE A 57 0.56 6.51 -5.42
N LEU A 58 -0.32 7.51 -5.52
CA LEU A 58 -1.33 7.76 -4.49
C LEU A 58 -2.31 6.58 -4.36
N ILE A 59 -2.83 6.08 -5.48
CA ILE A 59 -3.75 4.94 -5.50
C ILE A 59 -3.05 3.69 -4.95
N ALA A 60 -1.84 3.40 -5.41
CA ALA A 60 -1.06 2.25 -4.94
C ALA A 60 -0.77 2.35 -3.43
N GLY A 61 -0.45 3.55 -2.93
CA GLY A 61 -0.26 3.80 -1.50
C GLY A 61 -1.53 3.53 -0.68
N ILE A 62 -2.69 3.98 -1.17
CA ILE A 62 -3.98 3.72 -0.54
C ILE A 62 -4.27 2.21 -0.50
N GLU A 63 -4.04 1.48 -1.60
CA GLU A 63 -4.22 0.02 -1.63
C GLU A 63 -3.37 -0.68 -0.58
N VAL A 64 -2.09 -0.32 -0.46
CA VAL A 64 -1.18 -0.88 0.54
C VAL A 64 -1.69 -0.63 1.95
N VAL A 65 -2.16 0.59 2.25
CA VAL A 65 -2.70 0.92 3.58
C VAL A 65 -3.96 0.12 3.88
N ILE A 66 -4.90 0.02 2.93
CA ILE A 66 -6.13 -0.75 3.11
C ILE A 66 -5.78 -2.23 3.28
N PHE A 67 -4.90 -2.77 2.44
CA PHE A 67 -4.49 -4.17 2.51
C PHE A 67 -3.85 -4.50 3.87
N ALA A 68 -2.89 -3.68 4.30
CA ALA A 68 -2.22 -3.85 5.59
C ALA A 68 -3.19 -3.77 6.78
N ARG A 69 -4.18 -2.87 6.72
CA ARG A 69 -5.13 -2.67 7.82
C ARG A 69 -6.15 -3.81 7.95
N TYR A 70 -6.60 -4.38 6.84
CA TYR A 70 -7.72 -5.33 6.84
C TYR A 70 -7.29 -6.79 6.67
N PHE A 71 -6.16 -7.06 6.01
CA PHE A 71 -5.78 -8.41 5.59
C PHE A 71 -4.46 -8.90 6.22
N ILE A 72 -3.61 -8.01 6.73
CA ILE A 72 -2.40 -8.40 7.46
C ILE A 72 -2.72 -8.48 8.95
N ALA A 73 -2.34 -9.59 9.58
CA ALA A 73 -2.41 -9.71 11.03
C ALA A 73 -1.34 -8.78 11.64
N PHE A 74 -1.79 -7.75 12.37
CA PHE A 74 -0.87 -6.88 13.09
C PHE A 74 -0.53 -7.54 14.43
N ARG A 75 0.74 -7.95 14.57
CA ARG A 75 1.30 -8.40 15.84
C ARG A 75 2.06 -7.25 16.45
N GLU A 76 1.57 -6.77 17.58
CA GLU A 76 2.33 -5.87 18.42
C GLU A 76 3.27 -6.70 19.28
N VAL A 77 4.56 -6.54 19.02
CA VAL A 77 5.62 -7.32 19.64
C VAL A 77 6.55 -6.35 20.35
N SER A 78 6.77 -6.53 21.65
CA SER A 78 7.95 -5.94 22.28
C SER A 78 9.13 -6.80 21.92
N GLU A 79 10.06 -6.23 21.15
CA GLU A 79 11.41 -6.75 21.08
C GLU A 79 12.03 -6.57 22.46
N ASP A 80 12.27 -7.67 23.16
CA ASP A 80 13.01 -7.66 24.42
C ASP A 80 14.47 -7.42 24.05
N ARG A 81 14.84 -6.14 23.91
CA ARG A 81 16.25 -5.74 23.82
C ARG A 81 16.85 -5.88 25.22
N GLU A 82 17.11 -7.12 25.62
CA GLU A 82 18.04 -7.44 26.71
C GLU A 82 19.52 -7.12 26.32
N GLU A 83 19.73 -6.11 25.49
CA GLU A 83 21.04 -5.49 25.32
C GLU A 83 21.11 -4.32 26.29
N GLU A 84 21.59 -4.65 27.50
CA GLU A 84 22.52 -3.82 28.28
C GLU A 84 22.38 -2.30 28.04
N LEU A 85 21.38 -1.67 28.68
CA LEU A 85 21.50 -0.27 29.08
C LEU A 85 22.56 -0.19 30.19
N LEU A 86 23.82 -0.41 29.84
CA LEU A 86 24.98 -0.03 30.64
C LEU A 86 25.17 1.49 30.51
N TRP A 87 24.32 2.22 31.21
CA TRP A 87 24.57 3.60 31.62
C TRP A 87 23.96 3.85 32.99
#